data_AF-A0A0V8JD99-F1
#
_entry.id   AF-A0A0V8JD99-F1
#
_cell.length_a   1.000
_cell.length_b   1.000
_cell.length_c   1.000
_cell.angle_alpha   90.00
_cell.angle_beta   90.00
_cell.angle_gamma   90.00
#
_symmetry.space_group_name_H-M   'P 1'
#
loop_
_entity.id
_entity.type
_entity.pdbx_description
1 polymer ?
#
loop_
_entity_poly.entity_id
_entity_poly.type
_entity_poly.pdbx_seq_one_letter_code
_entity_poly.pdbx_strand_id
1 'polypeptide(L)'
;MVAILLIATFFITSADSATFVLGMQTSNGSLYPSNKIKFMWGIVQAATAAVLLWSGELQGLQTAAIITAFPFAFILITMMFSMVKTLREELASI
;
A
#
# COMPACT_ATOMS: atom_id res chain seq x y z
N MET A 1 -14.09 2.91 25.03
CA MET A 1 -14.77 2.02 24.07
C MET A 1 -14.90 2.64 22.69
N VAL A 2 -15.35 3.90 22.55
CA VAL A 2 -15.44 4.60 21.25
C VAL A 2 -14.10 4.64 20.50
N ALA A 3 -12.98 4.91 21.20
CA ALA A 3 -11.65 4.93 20.58
C ALA A 3 -11.25 3.58 19.96
N ILE A 4 -11.59 2.45 20.60
CA ILE A 4 -11.28 1.11 20.07
C ILE A 4 -12.08 0.85 18.80
N LEU A 5 -13.37 1.23 18.78
CA LEU A 5 -14.20 1.11 17.58
C LEU A 5 -13.65 1.94 16.43
N LEU A 6 -13.20 3.18 16.71
CA LEU A 6 -12.60 4.07 15.72
C LEU A 6 -11.31 3.50 15.13
N ILE A 7 -10.41 3.00 15.99
CA ILE A 7 -9.16 2.35 15.54
C ILE A 7 -9.49 1.11 14.69
N ALA A 8 -10.45 0.30 15.13
CA ALA A 8 -10.86 -0.90 14.39
C ALA A 8 -11.43 -0.57 13.01
N THR A 9 -12.33 0.41 12.89
CA THR A 9 -12.90 0.79 11.59
C THR A 9 -11.86 1.42 10.67
N PHE A 10 -11.00 2.30 11.16
CA PHE A 10 -9.89 2.84 10.37
C PHE A 10 -8.92 1.75 9.90
N PHE A 11 -8.60 0.81 10.78
CA PHE A 11 -7.72 -0.31 10.44
C PHE A 11 -8.34 -1.20 9.35
N ILE A 12 -9.62 -1.57 9.48
CA ILE A 12 -10.33 -2.39 8.49
C ILE A 12 -10.41 -1.69 7.13
N THR A 13 -10.80 -0.41 7.09
CA THR A 13 -10.90 0.36 5.84
C THR A 13 -9.54 0.54 5.17
N SER A 14 -8.48 0.77 5.96
CA SER A 14 -7.11 0.89 5.45
C SER A 14 -6.60 -0.44 4.89
N ALA A 15 -6.87 -1.55 5.59
CA ALA A 15 -6.49 -2.89 5.13
C ALA A 15 -7.24 -3.30 3.83
N ASP A 16 -8.53 -2.99 3.72
CA ASP A 16 -9.30 -3.23 2.49
C ASP A 16 -8.71 -2.47 1.30
N SER A 17 -8.42 -1.17 1.47
CA SER A 17 -7.79 -0.35 0.43
C SER A 17 -6.41 -0.88 0.01
N ALA A 18 -5.58 -1.31 0.96
CA ALA A 18 -4.24 -1.85 0.68
C ALA A 18 -4.32 -3.17 -0.12
N THR A 19 -5.17 -4.11 0.32
CA THR A 19 -5.34 -5.39 -0.38
C THR A 19 -6.00 -5.23 -1.75
N PHE A 20 -6.85 -4.22 -1.94
CA PHE A 20 -7.38 -3.85 -3.24
C PHE A 20 -6.28 -3.37 -4.19
N VAL A 21 -5.43 -2.43 -3.77
CA VAL A 21 -4.32 -1.91 -4.60
C VAL A 21 -3.33 -3.01 -4.97
N LEU A 22 -2.93 -3.85 -4.00
CA LEU A 22 -2.07 -5.00 -4.26
C LEU A 22 -2.72 -6.00 -5.22
N GLY A 23 -4.02 -6.23 -5.06
CA GLY A 23 -4.80 -7.07 -5.96
C GLY A 23 -4.82 -6.54 -7.39
N MET A 24 -5.02 -5.24 -7.59
CA MET A 24 -4.98 -4.61 -8.92
C MET A 24 -3.61 -4.76 -9.56
N GLN A 25 -2.54 -4.43 -8.82
CA GLN A 25 -1.16 -4.53 -9.33
C GLN A 25 -0.78 -5.96 -9.71
N THR A 26 -1.27 -6.97 -8.98
CA THR A 26 -1.00 -8.39 -9.24
C THR A 26 -1.97 -9.06 -10.20
N SER A 27 -2.98 -8.33 -10.67
CA SER A 27 -3.97 -8.80 -11.66
C SER A 27 -3.81 -8.08 -13.00
N ASN A 28 -2.57 -7.77 -13.41
CA ASN A 28 -2.26 -7.00 -14.63
C ASN A 28 -3.00 -5.65 -14.73
N GLY A 29 -3.20 -4.98 -13.60
CA GLY A 29 -3.89 -3.68 -13.55
C GLY A 29 -5.41 -3.76 -13.64
N SER A 30 -6.02 -4.94 -13.43
CA SER A 30 -7.48 -5.08 -13.39
C SER A 30 -8.07 -4.17 -12.30
N LEU A 31 -9.02 -3.32 -12.69
CA LEU A 31 -9.78 -2.44 -11.78
C LEU A 31 -10.74 -3.20 -10.86
N TYR A 32 -10.98 -4.48 -11.14
CA TYR A 32 -11.83 -5.38 -10.36
C TYR A 32 -11.07 -6.65 -10.00
N PRO A 33 -10.09 -6.58 -9.08
CA PRO A 33 -9.33 -7.76 -8.67
C PRO A 33 -10.24 -8.72 -7.92
N SER A 34 -10.08 -10.01 -8.19
CA SER A 34 -10.91 -11.06 -7.59
C SER A 34 -10.76 -11.10 -6.07
N ASN A 35 -11.84 -11.46 -5.36
CA ASN A 35 -11.83 -11.55 -3.90
C ASN A 35 -10.78 -12.53 -3.36
N LYS A 36 -10.41 -13.56 -4.15
CA LYS A 36 -9.37 -14.53 -3.79
C LYS A 36 -7.99 -13.87 -3.67
N ILE A 37 -7.66 -12.98 -4.60
CA ILE A 37 -6.37 -12.29 -4.63
C ILE A 37 -6.28 -11.29 -3.47
N LYS A 38 -7.36 -10.54 -3.20
CA LYS A 38 -7.43 -9.63 -2.04
C LYS A 38 -7.23 -10.39 -0.72
N PHE A 39 -7.91 -11.53 -0.56
CA PHE A 39 -7.79 -12.36 0.63
C PHE A 39 -6.37 -12.91 0.83
N MET A 40 -5.73 -13.37 -0.25
CA MET A 40 -4.34 -13.82 -0.23
C MET A 40 -3.39 -12.70 0.24
N TRP A 41 -3.52 -11.49 -0.31
CA TRP A 41 -2.72 -10.34 0.13
C TRP A 41 -3.00 -9.93 1.57
N GLY A 42 -4.25 -10.03 2.02
CA GLY A 42 -4.61 -9.80 3.42
C GLY A 42 -3.89 -10.75 4.38
N ILE A 43 -3.81 -12.04 4.03
CA ILE A 43 -3.07 -13.03 4.82
C ILE A 43 -1.57 -12.70 4.86
N VAL A 44 -0.97 -12.36 3.71
CA VAL A 44 0.45 -12.03 3.62
C VAL A 44 0.79 -10.78 4.47
N GLN A 45 -0.07 -9.76 4.44
CA GLN A 45 0.11 -8.56 5.24
C GLN A 45 -0.01 -8.85 6.75
N ALA A 46 -1.01 -9.64 7.15
CA ALA A 46 -1.19 -10.05 8.54
C ALA A 46 -0.02 -10.92 9.05
N ALA A 47 0.46 -11.85 8.22
CA ALA A 47 1.63 -12.68 8.54
C ALA A 47 2.89 -11.83 8.71
N THR A 48 3.13 -10.88 7.81
CA THR A 48 4.28 -9.96 7.90
C THR A 48 4.22 -9.12 9.19
N ALA A 49 3.04 -8.57 9.52
CA ALA A 49 2.84 -7.84 10.77
C ALA A 49 3.10 -8.73 12.00
N ALA A 50 2.61 -9.97 12.00
CA ALA A 50 2.84 -10.91 13.09
C ALA A 50 4.33 -11.24 13.31
N VAL A 51 5.07 -11.49 12.23
CA VAL A 51 6.53 -11.77 12.28
C VAL A 51 7.30 -10.56 12.80
N LEU A 52 6.97 -9.36 12.33
CA LEU A 52 7.64 -8.12 12.78
C LEU A 52 7.34 -7.79 14.24
N LEU A 53 6.11 -8.03 14.70
CA LEU A 53 5.76 -7.87 16.12
C LEU A 53 6.43 -8.93 17.00
N TRP A 54 6.54 -10.18 16.52
CA TRP A 54 7.24 -11.24 17.23
C TRP A 54 8.74 -10.93 17.41
N SER A 55 9.36 -10.23 16.46
CA SER A 55 10.76 -9.80 16.53
C SER A 55 11.06 -8.83 17.69
N GLY A 56 10.05 -8.43 18.47
CA GLY A 56 10.24 -8.02 19.86
C GLY A 56 10.30 -6.51 20.10
N GLU A 57 10.42 -5.67 19.06
CA GLU A 57 10.55 -4.23 19.23
C GLU A 57 9.84 -3.44 18.12
N LEU A 58 9.14 -2.35 18.49
CA LEU A 58 8.58 -1.38 17.54
C LEU A 58 9.66 -0.84 16.57
N GLN A 59 10.91 -0.83 17.04
CA GLN A 59 12.06 -0.44 16.26
C GLN A 59 12.28 -1.35 15.03
N GLY A 60 12.04 -2.66 15.14
CA GLY A 60 12.14 -3.59 14.01
C GLY A 60 11.13 -3.27 12.90
N LEU A 61 9.88 -2.96 13.28
CA LEU A 61 8.84 -2.52 12.34
C LEU A 61 9.22 -1.19 11.68
N GLN A 62 9.75 -0.23 12.45
CA GLN A 62 10.17 1.07 11.94
C GLN A 62 11.34 0.94 10.95
N THR A 63 12.35 0.13 11.27
CA THR A 63 13.49 -0.11 10.39
C THR A 63 13.07 -0.81 9.09
N ALA A 64 12.21 -1.84 9.17
CA ALA A 64 11.69 -2.50 7.97
C ALA A 64 10.90 -1.54 7.07
N ALA A 65 10.08 -0.66 7.67
CA ALA A 65 9.35 0.36 6.94
C ALA A 65 10.29 1.36 6.24
N ILE A 66 11.34 1.85 6.91
CA ILE A 66 12.30 2.79 6.32
C ILE A 66 13.07 2.15 5.15
N ILE A 67 13.59 0.94 5.34
CA ILE A 67 14.37 0.23 4.31
C ILE A 67 13.50 -0.05 3.08
N THR A 68 12.22 -0.38 3.27
CA THR A 68 11.28 -0.63 2.17
C THR A 68 10.86 0.67 1.46
N ALA A 69 10.61 1.74 2.21
CA ALA A 69 10.18 3.03 1.67
C ALA A 69 11.29 3.77 0.91
N PHE A 70 12.55 3.58 1.32
CA PHE A 70 13.70 4.27 0.71
C PHE A 70 13.84 4.05 -0.81
N PRO A 71 13.89 2.82 -1.36
CA PRO A 71 13.93 2.62 -2.81
C PRO A 71 12.65 3.09 -3.51
N PHE A 72 11.50 2.96 -2.85
CA PHE A 72 10.22 3.39 -3.41
C PHE A 72 10.12 4.92 -3.56
N ALA A 73 10.81 5.69 -2.72
CA ALA A 73 10.88 7.14 -2.82
C ALA A 73 11.45 7.60 -4.18
N PHE A 74 12.45 6.90 -4.72
CA PHE A 74 12.98 7.21 -6.06
C PHE A 74 11.93 6.98 -7.16
N ILE A 75 11.14 5.91 -7.05
CA ILE A 75 10.05 5.62 -7.98
C ILE A 75 9.01 6.76 -7.93
N LEU A 76 8.63 7.21 -6.73
CA LEU A 76 7.69 8.33 -6.58
C LEU A 76 8.21 9.63 -7.21
N ILE A 77 9.51 9.92 -7.08
CA ILE A 77 10.14 11.07 -7.74
C ILE A 77 10.00 10.97 -9.26
N THR A 78 10.28 9.80 -9.85
CA THR A 78 10.11 9.60 -11.30
C THR A 78 8.65 9.71 -11.75
N MET A 79 7.72 9.23 -10.92
CA MET A 79 6.28 9.33 -11.19
C MET A 79 5.81 10.79 -11.19
N MET A 80 6.32 11.64 -10.28
CA MET A 80 6.03 13.07 -10.29
C MET A 80 6.50 13.74 -11.60
N PHE A 81 7.70 13.42 -12.08
CA PHE A 81 8.19 13.95 -13.35
C PHE A 81 7.33 13.49 -14.54
N SER A 82 6.94 12.21 -14.56
CA SER A 82 6.04 11.67 -15.60
C SER A 82 4.69 12.37 -15.58
N MET A 83 4.11 12.59 -14.40
CA MET A 83 2.81 13.23 -14.25
C MET A 83 2.84 14.68 -14.77
N VAL A 84 3.87 15.46 -14.40
CA VAL A 84 4.05 16.83 -14.90
C VAL A 84 4.26 16.84 -16.41
N LYS A 85 5.02 15.89 -16.96
CA LYS A 85 5.21 15.76 -18.40
C LYS A 85 3.89 15.51 -19.11
N THR A 86 3.12 14.50 -18.70
CA THR A 86 1.83 14.16 -19.30
C THR A 86 0.84 15.32 -19.21
N LEU A 87 0.75 16.02 -18.07
CA LEU A 87 -0.12 17.19 -17.93
C LEU A 87 0.27 18.35 -18.88
N ARG A 88 1.58 18.53 -19.15
CA ARG A 88 2.05 19.54 -20.11
C ARG A 88 1.77 19.14 -21.56
N GLU A 89 1.87 17.85 -21.88
CA GLU A 89 1.52 17.31 -23.19
C GLU A 89 0.03 17.48 -23.48
N GLU A 90 -0.84 17.16 -22.52
CA GLU A 90 -2.29 17.38 -22.62
C GLU A 90 -2.62 18.87 -22.82
N LEU A 91 -2.02 19.77 -22.04
CA LEU A 91 -2.24 21.22 -22.17
C LEU A 91 -1.77 21.78 -23.52
N ALA A 92 -0.68 21.25 -24.08
CA ALA A 92 -0.17 21.66 -25.39
C ALA A 92 -0.98 21.09 -26.56
N SER A 93 -1.83 20.09 -26.30
CA SER A 93 -2.71 19.44 -27.29
C SER A 93 -4.10 20.10 -27.44
N ILE A 94 -4.41 21.07 -26.58
CA ILE A 94 -5.64 21.88 -26.59
C ILE A 94 -5.38 23.20 -27.34
#